data_AF-A0A6B3NK85-F1
#
_entry.id   AF-A0A6B3NK85-F1
#
_cell.length_a   1.000
_cell.length_b   1.000
_cell.length_c   1.000
_cell.angle_alpha   90.00
_cell.angle_beta   90.00
_cell.angle_gamma   90.00
#
_symmetry.space_group_name_H-M   'P 1'
#
loop_
_entity.id
_entity.type
_entity.pdbx_description
1 polymer ?
#
loop_
_entity_poly.entity_id
_entity_poly.type
_entity_poly.pdbx_seq_one_letter_code
_entity_poly.pdbx_strand_id
1 'polypeptide(L)'
;MSQPTFSTPGNENLNNQPTKKKGKSLPSGLIIKLGKFVWTTLWQIMMSRLAPRNQSGEYIRPSSQFRNFISTEAGNPYQPAAGRYTLYVGLGCPWAHRTLVVRM
;
A
#
# COMPACT_ATOMS: atom_id res chain seq x y z
N MET A 1 61.61 25.51 -20.42
CA MET A 1 60.93 24.36 -19.77
C MET A 1 59.71 24.00 -20.57
N SER A 2 59.71 22.79 -21.09
CA SER A 2 58.80 22.24 -22.10
C SER A 2 57.46 21.84 -21.48
N GLN A 3 56.35 22.07 -22.19
CA GLN A 3 55.06 21.47 -21.84
C GLN A 3 55.10 19.95 -22.10
N PRO A 4 54.72 19.10 -21.13
CA PRO A 4 54.39 17.72 -21.44
C PRO A 4 52.94 17.63 -21.91
N THR A 5 52.78 17.20 -23.17
CA THR A 5 51.52 16.79 -23.77
C THR A 5 50.93 15.61 -22.99
N PHE A 6 49.76 15.80 -22.38
CA PHE A 6 49.00 14.70 -21.79
C PHE A 6 48.26 13.94 -22.89
N SER A 7 48.87 12.85 -23.35
CA SER A 7 48.27 11.87 -24.25
C SER A 7 47.18 11.10 -23.50
N THR A 8 45.95 11.13 -24.02
CA THR A 8 44.85 10.28 -23.57
C THR A 8 45.16 8.81 -23.88
N PRO A 9 45.15 7.89 -22.90
CA PRO A 9 45.12 6.48 -23.21
C PRO A 9 43.68 5.98 -23.25
N GLY A 10 43.32 5.40 -24.40
CA GLY A 10 42.70 4.07 -24.45
C GLY A 10 41.25 3.95 -23.99
N ASN A 11 40.38 3.79 -24.97
CA ASN A 11 39.02 3.25 -24.87
C ASN A 11 39.02 1.80 -24.32
N GLU A 12 38.97 1.65 -23.00
CA GLU A 12 38.77 0.34 -22.39
C GLU A 12 37.33 -0.17 -22.67
N ASN A 13 37.25 -1.11 -23.60
CA ASN A 13 36.05 -1.83 -23.97
C ASN A 13 35.56 -2.71 -22.81
N LEU A 14 34.59 -2.23 -22.03
CA LEU A 14 33.82 -3.04 -21.09
C LEU A 14 32.79 -3.93 -21.83
N ASN A 15 33.26 -4.74 -22.77
CA ASN A 15 32.52 -5.89 -23.28
C ASN A 15 32.98 -7.13 -22.53
N ASN A 16 32.44 -7.36 -21.33
CA ASN A 16 32.48 -8.67 -20.67
C ASN A 16 31.40 -8.75 -19.58
N GLN A 17 30.14 -8.88 -20.00
CA GLN A 17 29.11 -9.45 -19.14
C GLN A 17 29.03 -10.96 -19.43
N PRO A 18 29.26 -11.84 -18.43
CA PRO A 18 29.24 -13.28 -18.64
C PRO A 18 27.83 -13.72 -19.06
N THR A 19 27.74 -14.29 -20.27
CA THR A 19 26.52 -14.84 -20.84
C THR A 19 25.98 -15.96 -19.95
N LYS A 20 24.96 -15.66 -19.14
CA LYS A 20 24.29 -16.66 -18.31
C LYS A 20 23.56 -17.66 -19.21
N LYS A 21 24.03 -18.91 -19.19
CA LYS A 21 23.56 -20.02 -20.03
C LYS A 21 22.04 -20.20 -19.92
N LYS A 22 21.37 -20.14 -21.09
CA LYS A 22 19.93 -20.36 -21.25
C LYS A 22 19.64 -21.86 -21.17
N GLY A 23 19.36 -22.36 -19.97
CA GLY A 23 18.75 -23.68 -19.77
C GLY A 23 17.38 -23.71 -20.44
N LYS A 24 17.10 -24.76 -21.20
CA LYS A 24 15.94 -24.98 -22.09
C LYS A 24 14.67 -24.34 -21.51
N SER A 25 14.34 -23.16 -22.00
CA SER A 25 13.22 -22.36 -21.51
C SER A 25 11.92 -23.06 -21.87
N LEU A 26 11.12 -23.42 -20.87
CA LEU A 26 9.69 -23.67 -21.04
C LEU A 26 9.10 -22.58 -21.96
N PRO A 27 8.11 -22.92 -22.83
CA PRO A 27 7.61 -22.00 -23.84
C PRO A 27 7.28 -20.66 -23.17
N SER A 28 7.94 -19.58 -23.60
CA SER A 28 7.86 -18.25 -22.98
C SER A 28 6.41 -17.80 -22.78
N GLY A 29 5.50 -18.20 -23.68
CA GLY A 29 4.07 -17.97 -23.54
C GLY A 29 3.44 -18.60 -22.29
N LEU A 30 3.89 -19.77 -21.82
CA LEU A 30 3.37 -20.41 -20.61
C LEU A 30 3.78 -19.64 -19.36
N ILE A 31 5.02 -19.18 -19.29
CA ILE A 31 5.55 -18.37 -18.17
C ILE A 31 4.81 -17.03 -18.10
N ILE A 32 4.62 -16.37 -19.24
CA ILE A 32 3.90 -15.08 -19.31
C ILE A 32 2.43 -15.27 -18.91
N LYS A 33 1.78 -16.34 -19.35
CA LYS A 33 0.39 -16.66 -18.97
C LYS A 33 0.25 -16.92 -17.47
N LEU A 34 1.15 -17.71 -16.88
CA LEU A 34 1.20 -17.94 -15.44
C LEU A 34 1.43 -16.65 -14.66
N GLY A 35 2.41 -15.85 -15.06
CA GLY A 35 2.68 -14.55 -14.43
C GLY A 35 1.49 -13.60 -14.49
N LYS A 36 0.84 -13.49 -15.66
CA LYS A 36 -0.36 -12.66 -15.85
C LYS A 36 -1.52 -13.16 -15.01
N PHE A 37 -1.75 -14.48 -14.94
CA PHE A 37 -2.79 -15.06 -14.11
C PHE A 37 -2.57 -14.78 -12.62
N VAL A 38 -1.35 -15.02 -12.12
CA VAL A 38 -0.98 -14.74 -10.73
C VAL A 38 -1.19 -13.25 -10.41
N TRP A 39 -0.66 -12.36 -11.26
CA TRP A 39 -0.80 -10.91 -11.07
C TRP A 39 -2.27 -10.47 -11.04
N THR A 40 -3.06 -10.93 -12.01
CA THR A 40 -4.48 -10.57 -12.11
C THR A 40 -5.25 -11.08 -10.90
N THR A 41 -4.95 -12.29 -10.42
CA THR A 41 -5.59 -12.88 -9.24
C THR A 41 -5.25 -12.11 -7.97
N LEU A 42 -3.98 -11.76 -7.75
CA LEU A 42 -3.58 -10.93 -6.60
C LEU A 42 -4.26 -9.56 -6.63
N TRP A 43 -4.31 -8.93 -7.81
CA TRP A 43 -4.97 -7.64 -7.98
C TRP A 43 -6.46 -7.71 -7.64
N GLN A 44 -7.17 -8.72 -8.16
CA GLN A 44 -8.60 -8.93 -7.89
C GLN A 44 -8.87 -9.19 -6.40
N ILE A 45 -8.05 -10.03 -5.74
CA ILE A 45 -8.17 -10.29 -4.30
C ILE A 45 -7.97 -9.00 -3.51
N MET A 46 -6.92 -8.25 -3.80
CA MET A 46 -6.64 -6.98 -3.13
C MET A 46 -7.81 -6.00 -3.29
N MET A 47 -8.27 -5.78 -4.53
CA MET A 47 -9.34 -4.83 -4.81
C MET A 47 -10.70 -5.26 -4.23
N SER A 48 -10.98 -6.55 -4.15
CA SER A 48 -12.22 -7.06 -3.53
C SER A 48 -12.36 -6.69 -2.05
N ARG A 49 -11.26 -6.43 -1.35
CA ARG A 49 -11.24 -6.10 0.09
C ARG A 49 -11.34 -4.61 0.37
N LEU A 50 -11.03 -3.77 -0.61
CA LEU A 50 -11.12 -2.30 -0.46
C LEU A 50 -12.58 -1.83 -0.49
N ALA A 51 -13.39 -2.42 -1.36
CA ALA A 51 -14.80 -2.08 -1.53
C ALA A 51 -15.66 -3.34 -1.63
N PRO A 52 -16.07 -3.94 -0.49
CA PRO A 52 -16.99 -5.06 -0.50
C PRO A 52 -18.28 -4.69 -1.23
N ARG A 53 -18.63 -5.48 -2.24
CA ARG A 53 -19.84 -5.32 -3.05
C ARG A 53 -20.74 -6.53 -2.95
N ASN A 54 -22.04 -6.34 -3.11
CA ASN A 54 -22.97 -7.45 -3.30
C ASN A 54 -22.88 -8.01 -4.73
N GLN A 55 -23.58 -9.13 -4.98
CA GLN A 55 -23.65 -9.76 -6.31
C GLN A 55 -24.21 -8.78 -7.35
N SER A 56 -25.14 -7.91 -6.95
CA SER A 56 -25.74 -6.83 -7.75
C SER A 56 -24.81 -5.63 -8.02
N GLY A 57 -23.62 -5.58 -7.41
CA GLY A 57 -22.65 -4.50 -7.58
C GLY A 57 -22.75 -3.33 -6.60
N GLU A 58 -23.72 -3.32 -5.70
CA GLU A 58 -23.87 -2.29 -4.68
C GLU A 58 -22.78 -2.42 -3.61
N TYR A 59 -22.24 -1.28 -3.19
CA TYR A 59 -21.26 -1.21 -2.11
C TYR A 59 -21.95 -1.46 -0.76
N ILE A 60 -21.45 -2.43 0.01
CA ILE A 60 -21.92 -2.70 1.37
C ILE A 60 -20.88 -2.15 2.35
N ARG A 61 -21.27 -1.13 3.12
CA ARG A 61 -20.40 -0.57 4.15
C ARG A 61 -20.25 -1.56 5.32
N PRO A 62 -19.02 -1.94 5.72
CA PRO A 62 -18.81 -2.74 6.91
C PRO A 62 -19.25 -1.98 8.17
N SER A 63 -19.75 -2.71 9.17
CA SER A 63 -20.08 -2.15 10.47
C SER A 63 -18.81 -1.70 11.20
N SER A 64 -18.91 -0.64 12.02
CA SER A 64 -17.77 -0.25 12.88
C SER A 64 -17.62 -1.28 13.99
N GLN A 65 -16.37 -1.68 14.24
CA GLN A 65 -16.02 -2.67 15.25
C GLN A 65 -16.13 -2.11 16.67
N PHE A 66 -15.81 -0.84 16.86
CA PHE A 66 -15.85 -0.18 18.17
C PHE A 66 -17.15 0.61 18.34
N ARG A 67 -17.89 0.30 19.41
CA ARG A 67 -19.21 0.85 19.75
C ARG A 67 -19.36 1.19 21.24
N ASN A 68 -18.25 1.32 21.96
CA ASN A 68 -18.27 1.65 23.38
C ASN A 68 -18.62 3.13 23.60
N PHE A 69 -19.18 3.44 24.77
CA PHE A 69 -19.62 4.79 25.13
C PHE A 69 -18.91 5.30 26.38
N ILE A 70 -18.61 6.60 26.37
CA ILE A 70 -18.14 7.32 27.54
C ILE A 70 -19.37 7.62 28.42
N SER A 71 -19.35 7.20 29.68
CA SER A 71 -20.46 7.40 30.63
C SER A 71 -19.95 7.61 32.05
N THR A 72 -20.76 8.29 32.87
CA THR A 72 -20.51 8.51 34.30
C THR A 72 -21.04 7.37 35.18
N GLU A 73 -21.66 6.34 34.60
CA GLU A 73 -22.20 5.21 35.35
C GLU A 73 -21.12 4.43 36.11
N ALA A 74 -21.47 4.00 37.32
CA ALA A 74 -20.59 3.20 38.16
C ALA A 74 -20.25 1.86 37.46
N GLY A 75 -18.96 1.57 37.33
CA GLY A 75 -18.46 0.36 36.68
C GLY A 75 -18.21 0.46 35.17
N ASN A 76 -18.54 1.59 34.52
CA ASN A 76 -18.16 1.77 33.11
C ASN A 76 -16.63 1.99 33.00
N PRO A 77 -15.90 1.20 32.18
CA PRO A 77 -14.46 1.37 32.02
C PRO A 77 -14.08 2.72 31.38
N TYR A 78 -14.99 3.37 30.64
CA TYR A 78 -14.77 4.61 29.91
C TYR A 78 -15.39 5.83 30.62
N GLN A 79 -14.90 6.12 31.83
CA GLN A 79 -15.28 7.34 32.57
C GLN A 79 -14.72 8.63 31.95
N PRO A 80 -15.52 9.72 31.91
CA PRO A 80 -15.06 11.02 31.40
C PRO A 80 -13.98 11.63 32.32
N ALA A 81 -12.83 11.98 31.74
CA ALA A 81 -11.75 12.67 32.42
C ALA A 81 -10.96 13.57 31.45
N ALA A 82 -10.47 14.71 31.94
CA ALA A 82 -9.66 15.63 31.14
C ALA A 82 -8.34 14.96 30.71
N GLY A 83 -7.95 15.14 29.45
CA GLY A 83 -6.70 14.58 28.90
C GLY A 83 -6.67 13.06 28.71
N ARG A 84 -7.75 12.33 28.99
CA ARG A 84 -7.78 10.86 28.90
C ARG A 84 -7.97 10.32 27.49
N TYR A 85 -8.66 11.06 26.63
CA TYR A 85 -9.09 10.59 25.31
C TYR A 85 -8.42 11.39 24.19
N THR A 86 -7.86 10.67 23.21
CA THR A 86 -7.28 11.23 21.98
C THR A 86 -8.18 10.94 20.80
N LEU A 87 -8.41 11.96 19.97
CA LEU A 87 -9.23 11.86 18.77
C LEU A 87 -8.31 11.80 17.53
N TYR A 88 -8.35 10.68 16.80
CA TYR A 88 -7.63 10.51 15.54
C TYR A 88 -8.58 10.75 14.35
N VAL A 89 -8.27 11.75 13.52
CA VAL A 89 -9.15 12.20 12.42
C VAL A 89 -8.34 12.50 11.16
N GLY A 90 -8.84 12.04 10.02
CA GLY A 90 -8.42 12.53 8.70
C GLY A 90 -9.33 13.66 8.22
N LEU A 91 -8.76 14.82 7.93
CA LEU A 91 -9.49 16.06 7.60
C LEU A 91 -10.40 15.94 6.35
N GLY A 92 -10.07 15.06 5.40
CA GLY A 92 -10.88 14.84 4.20
C GLY A 92 -12.08 13.89 4.39
N CYS A 93 -12.27 13.31 5.57
CA CYS A 93 -13.33 12.33 5.81
C CYS A 93 -14.59 12.99 6.38
N PRO A 94 -15.76 12.92 5.70
CA PRO A 94 -16.98 13.56 6.18
C PRO A 94 -17.52 12.94 7.47
N TRP A 95 -17.22 11.66 7.73
CA TRP A 95 -17.62 10.97 8.96
C TRP A 95 -16.84 11.47 10.16
N ALA A 96 -15.54 11.67 9.99
CA ALA A 96 -14.65 12.16 11.03
C ALA A 96 -14.81 13.67 11.24
N HIS A 97 -15.14 14.43 10.19
CA HIS A 97 -15.44 15.85 10.31
C HIS A 97 -16.59 16.14 11.30
N ARG A 98 -17.61 15.27 11.38
CA ARG A 98 -18.71 15.42 12.35
C ARG A 98 -18.23 15.50 13.80
N THR A 99 -17.18 14.77 14.18
CA THR A 99 -16.65 14.82 15.54
C THR A 99 -15.85 16.09 15.80
N LEU A 100 -15.21 16.66 14.76
CA LEU A 100 -14.51 17.93 14.85
C LEU A 100 -15.46 19.11 15.06
N VAL A 101 -16.61 19.12 14.36
CA VAL A 101 -17.62 20.18 14.51
C VAL A 101 -18.11 20.29 15.96
N VAL A 102 -18.29 19.16 16.67
CA VAL A 102 -18.76 19.14 18.06
C VAL A 102 -17.63 19.42 19.06
N ARG A 103 -16.37 19.28 18.64
CA ARG A 103 -15.20 19.48 19.51
C ARG A 103 -14.78 20.95 19.65
N MET A 104 -15.14 21.80 18.69
CA MET A 104 -14.91 23.25 18.75
C MET A 104 -15.61 23.86 19.98
#